data_AF-A0A1H9SUL1-F1
#
_entry.id   AF-A0A1H9SUL1-F1
#
_cell.length_a   1.000
_cell.length_b   1.000
_cell.length_c   1.000
_cell.angle_alpha   90.00
_cell.angle_beta   90.00
_cell.angle_gamma   90.00
#
_symmetry.space_group_name_H-M   'P 1'
#
loop_
_entity.id
_entity.type
_entity.pdbx_description
1 polymer ?
#
loop_
_entity_poly.entity_id
_entity_poly.type
_entity_poly.pdbx_seq_one_letter_code
_entity_poly.pdbx_strand_id
1 'polypeptide(L)'
;MHPACPEFSPADEEDIALSSEEVYPRDPTAVNVGVGPAPEPWPDDPRLDPALLAGGDHRNVLDRYRYWSVEAIVADLDTRRQPVHIAIQNWEHDFNIGSIVRTGNAFNVAGVHILGRHRWNRRGALVTDRYLHVHHHPDVASFAQFCREAQLDVIGVDNLPGSVPLETVELPLHSCLVFGSEGSGLTEELVGACSRLVSITQYGSTRSMNAGAAAAIAMYHWALSHASGQAAGGVSSPAGRTRDGADTQHSSLG
;
A
#
# COMPACT_ATOMS: atom_id res chain seq x y z
N MET A 1 0.96 -53.23 20.25
CA MET A 1 1.76 -52.66 21.35
C MET A 1 2.43 -51.40 20.82
N HIS A 2 1.95 -50.22 21.23
CA HIS A 2 2.59 -48.93 20.97
C HIS A 2 3.52 -48.60 22.15
N PRO A 3 4.72 -48.02 21.95
CA PRO A 3 5.50 -47.50 23.06
C PRO A 3 4.90 -46.16 23.55
N ALA A 4 4.92 -45.97 24.87
CA ALA A 4 4.38 -44.79 25.54
C ALA A 4 5.25 -43.53 25.29
N CYS A 5 4.60 -42.37 25.24
CA CYS A 5 5.23 -41.05 25.27
C CYS A 5 5.83 -40.79 26.66
N PRO A 6 7.02 -40.16 26.80
CA PRO A 6 7.54 -39.76 28.10
C PRO A 6 6.79 -38.52 28.62
N GLU A 7 6.42 -38.56 29.90
CA GLU A 7 5.85 -37.44 30.65
C GLU A 7 6.93 -36.37 30.92
N PHE A 8 6.61 -35.10 30.68
CA PHE A 8 7.45 -33.95 31.06
C PHE A 8 7.12 -33.53 32.50
N SER A 9 8.14 -33.45 33.35
CA SER A 9 8.05 -32.97 34.74
C SER A 9 8.17 -31.44 34.81
N PRO A 10 7.38 -30.74 35.65
CA PRO A 10 7.29 -29.27 35.67
C PRO A 10 8.34 -28.61 36.59
N ALA A 11 9.63 -28.94 36.44
CA ALA A 11 10.66 -28.54 37.42
C ALA A 11 11.78 -27.61 36.91
N ASP A 12 11.70 -27.05 35.70
CA ASP A 12 12.76 -26.18 35.14
C ASP A 12 12.31 -24.71 34.97
N GLU A 13 11.44 -24.21 35.86
CA GLU A 13 10.82 -22.88 35.76
C GLU A 13 11.45 -21.74 36.59
N GLU A 14 12.68 -21.87 37.09
CA GLU A 14 13.34 -20.74 37.78
C GLU A 14 14.76 -20.43 37.28
N ASP A 15 15.01 -19.11 37.20
CA ASP A 15 16.25 -18.39 36.92
C ASP A 15 16.70 -18.16 35.47
N ILE A 16 16.01 -17.22 34.80
CA ILE A 16 16.69 -16.26 33.91
C ILE A 16 16.25 -14.84 34.28
N ALA A 17 16.90 -14.27 35.31
CA ALA A 17 16.91 -12.83 35.52
C ALA A 17 17.67 -12.17 34.35
N LEU A 18 16.94 -11.66 33.36
CA LEU A 18 17.52 -10.89 32.26
C LEU A 18 17.99 -9.53 32.78
N SER A 19 19.31 -9.38 32.92
CA SER A 19 19.96 -8.11 33.18
C SER A 19 19.75 -7.17 31.99
N SER A 20 19.38 -5.92 32.30
CA SER A 20 18.85 -4.94 31.36
C SER A 20 19.90 -4.18 30.53
N GLU A 21 20.97 -4.84 30.03
CA GLU A 21 21.98 -4.18 29.17
C GLU A 21 22.59 -5.12 28.10
N GLU A 22 21.80 -5.99 27.47
CA GLU A 22 22.22 -6.56 26.18
C GLU A 22 22.04 -5.52 25.07
N VAL A 23 23.14 -4.83 24.76
CA VAL A 23 23.26 -3.99 23.55
C VAL A 23 23.12 -4.91 22.34
N TYR A 24 21.90 -5.04 21.81
CA TYR A 24 21.69 -5.70 20.52
C TYR A 24 22.58 -5.00 19.47
N PRO A 25 23.37 -5.75 18.67
CA PRO A 25 24.14 -5.15 17.59
C PRO A 25 23.18 -4.41 16.66
N ARG A 26 23.50 -3.15 16.32
CA ARG A 26 22.69 -2.34 15.39
C ARG A 26 22.50 -3.13 14.10
N ASP A 27 21.24 -3.40 13.76
CA ASP A 27 20.84 -4.09 12.54
C ASP A 27 21.41 -3.34 11.32
N PRO A 28 22.32 -3.95 10.53
CA PRO A 28 22.92 -3.30 9.37
C PRO A 28 21.92 -3.07 8.22
N THR A 29 20.71 -3.65 8.30
CA THR A 29 19.61 -3.42 7.38
C THR A 29 18.65 -2.32 7.85
N ALA A 30 18.83 -1.81 9.07
CA ALA A 30 18.05 -0.70 9.58
C ALA A 30 18.35 0.56 8.76
N VAL A 31 17.42 0.91 7.89
CA VAL A 31 17.43 2.22 7.22
C VAL A 31 17.15 3.25 8.30
N ASN A 32 18.13 4.11 8.59
CA ASN A 32 17.86 5.32 9.38
C ASN A 32 16.86 6.16 8.57
N VAL A 33 15.60 6.15 8.96
CA VAL A 33 14.56 6.91 8.27
C VAL A 33 14.72 8.38 8.65
N GLY A 34 15.04 9.20 7.65
CA GLY A 34 15.06 10.65 7.76
C GLY A 34 16.44 11.28 7.81
N VAL A 35 16.42 12.59 8.06
CA VAL A 35 17.57 13.49 8.01
C VAL A 35 17.55 14.41 9.23
N GLY A 36 18.74 14.81 9.70
CA GLY A 36 18.87 15.79 10.77
C GLY A 36 18.49 17.21 10.32
N PRO A 37 18.72 18.23 11.17
CA PRO A 37 18.48 19.63 10.81
C PRO A 37 19.18 20.04 9.51
N ALA A 38 18.52 20.88 8.72
CA ALA A 38 19.08 21.43 7.50
C ALA A 38 20.11 22.53 7.82
N PRO A 39 21.26 22.59 7.13
CA PRO A 39 22.26 23.62 7.36
C PRO A 39 21.73 25.00 6.95
N GLU A 40 22.05 26.02 7.74
CA GLU A 40 21.76 27.41 7.43
C GLU A 40 22.77 28.01 6.42
N PRO A 41 22.38 29.02 5.62
CA PRO A 41 21.05 29.64 5.55
C PRO A 41 20.04 28.77 4.79
N TRP A 42 18.79 28.74 5.26
CA TRP A 42 17.75 27.99 4.58
C TRP A 42 17.26 28.70 3.31
N PRO A 43 16.87 27.95 2.26
CA PRO A 43 16.25 28.53 1.07
C PRO A 43 14.91 29.22 1.37
N ASP A 44 14.62 30.30 0.65
CA ASP A 44 13.30 30.94 0.62
C ASP A 44 12.39 30.15 -0.35
N ASP A 45 11.84 29.04 0.12
CA ASP A 45 10.93 28.17 -0.63
C ASP A 45 9.66 27.90 0.19
N PRO A 46 8.47 28.32 -0.29
CA PRO A 46 7.22 28.18 0.47
C PRO A 46 6.79 26.73 0.69
N ARG A 47 7.43 25.76 0.04
CA ARG A 47 7.19 24.34 0.26
C ARG A 47 7.85 23.83 1.54
N LEU A 48 8.91 24.49 2.01
CA LEU A 48 9.67 24.02 3.16
C LEU A 48 8.97 24.39 4.47
N ASP A 49 8.98 23.45 5.41
CA ASP A 49 8.48 23.63 6.78
C ASP A 49 9.64 24.03 7.71
N PRO A 50 9.62 25.24 8.30
CA PRO A 50 10.69 25.71 9.20
C PRO A 50 10.94 24.79 10.41
N ALA A 51 9.91 24.11 10.93
CA ALA A 51 10.07 23.20 12.06
C ALA A 51 10.84 21.93 11.64
N LEU A 52 10.61 21.43 10.43
CA LEU A 52 11.36 20.29 9.88
C LEU A 52 12.79 20.68 9.53
N LEU A 53 13.01 21.89 9.00
CA LEU A 53 14.36 22.40 8.74
C LEU A 53 15.17 22.51 10.03
N ALA A 54 14.57 23.04 11.10
CA ALA A 54 15.22 23.23 12.40
C ALA A 54 15.44 21.90 13.17
N GLY A 55 14.44 21.02 13.16
CA GLY A 55 14.40 19.81 13.99
C GLY A 55 14.86 18.53 13.29
N GLY A 56 15.04 18.57 11.98
CA GLY A 56 15.19 17.38 11.14
C GLY A 56 13.86 16.79 10.70
N ASP A 57 13.91 15.97 9.66
CA ASP A 57 12.74 15.32 9.06
C ASP A 57 12.88 13.80 9.12
N HIS A 58 12.22 13.19 10.10
CA HIS A 58 12.18 11.75 10.34
C HIS A 58 10.97 11.04 9.74
N ARG A 59 10.17 11.73 8.91
CA ARG A 59 8.97 11.12 8.29
C ARG A 59 9.38 10.06 7.29
N ASN A 60 8.52 9.07 7.05
CA ASN A 60 8.76 8.07 6.01
C ASN A 60 8.30 8.57 4.64
N VAL A 61 8.98 9.59 4.12
CA VAL A 61 8.74 10.19 2.78
C VAL A 61 9.95 10.01 1.88
N LEU A 62 9.76 10.12 0.57
CA LEU A 62 10.87 10.10 -0.39
C LEU A 62 11.82 11.28 -0.15
N ASP A 63 13.11 11.10 -0.47
CA ASP A 63 14.15 12.11 -0.20
C ASP A 63 13.87 13.47 -0.87
N ARG A 64 13.22 13.46 -2.05
CA ARG A 64 12.81 14.69 -2.75
C ARG A 64 11.78 15.54 -1.97
N TYR A 65 11.11 14.97 -0.99
CA TYR A 65 10.10 15.63 -0.16
C TYR A 65 10.60 15.99 1.24
N ARG A 66 11.90 15.81 1.48
CA ARG A 66 12.48 16.15 2.78
C ARG A 66 12.28 17.61 3.08
N TYR A 67 11.87 17.88 4.31
CA TYR A 67 11.51 19.19 4.83
C TYR A 67 10.28 19.85 4.19
N TRP A 68 9.66 19.26 3.18
CA TRP A 68 8.44 19.83 2.61
C TRP A 68 7.28 19.69 3.60
N SER A 69 6.43 20.71 3.67
CA SER A 69 5.16 20.61 4.39
C SER A 69 4.31 19.49 3.79
N VAL A 70 3.39 18.95 4.58
CA VAL A 70 2.47 17.90 4.10
C VAL A 70 1.66 18.44 2.93
N GLU A 71 1.22 19.69 3.02
CA GLU A 71 0.45 20.41 2.00
C GLU A 71 1.22 20.52 0.68
N ALA A 72 2.52 20.83 0.74
CA ALA A 72 3.37 20.90 -0.45
C ALA A 72 3.56 19.52 -1.11
N ILE A 73 3.67 18.46 -0.30
CA ILE A 73 3.75 17.08 -0.81
C ILE A 73 2.44 16.69 -1.49
N VAL A 74 1.30 16.95 -0.84
CA VAL A 74 -0.03 16.68 -1.41
C VAL A 74 -0.21 17.44 -2.73
N ALA A 75 0.13 18.72 -2.79
CA ALA A 75 0.03 19.52 -4.00
C ALA A 75 0.87 18.95 -5.16
N ASP A 76 2.09 18.47 -4.90
CA ASP A 76 2.92 17.81 -5.94
C ASP A 76 2.34 16.45 -6.36
N LEU A 77 1.84 15.65 -5.42
CA LEU A 77 1.18 14.37 -5.72
C LEU A 77 -0.07 14.56 -6.57
N ASP A 78 -0.88 15.59 -6.30
CA ASP A 78 -2.10 15.96 -7.01
C ASP A 78 -1.85 16.21 -8.50
N THR A 79 -0.66 16.70 -8.88
CA THR A 79 -0.31 16.91 -10.31
C THR A 79 -0.12 15.60 -11.10
N ARG A 80 -0.03 14.45 -10.42
CA ARG A 80 0.35 13.16 -10.99
C ARG A 80 -0.46 11.99 -10.44
N ARG A 81 -1.62 12.26 -9.82
CA ARG A 81 -2.47 11.18 -9.30
C ARG A 81 -2.93 10.28 -10.44
N GLN A 82 -2.93 8.99 -10.17
CA GLN A 82 -3.51 8.02 -11.07
C GLN A 82 -5.04 8.19 -11.05
N PRO A 83 -5.72 8.25 -12.20
CA PRO A 83 -7.17 8.49 -12.29
C PRO A 83 -8.04 7.31 -11.82
N VAL A 84 -7.56 6.53 -10.85
CA VAL A 84 -8.27 5.45 -10.20
C VAL A 84 -8.57 5.83 -8.76
N HIS A 85 -9.78 5.50 -8.31
CA HIS A 85 -10.25 5.65 -6.94
C HIS A 85 -10.45 4.27 -6.32
N ILE A 86 -10.38 4.20 -4.99
CA ILE A 86 -10.63 2.96 -4.24
C ILE A 86 -11.73 3.21 -3.24
N ALA A 87 -12.68 2.29 -3.09
CA ALA A 87 -13.75 2.41 -2.12
C ALA A 87 -13.89 1.15 -1.26
N ILE A 88 -14.17 1.33 0.02
CA ILE A 88 -14.36 0.23 0.97
C ILE A 88 -15.58 0.48 1.84
N GLN A 89 -16.42 -0.54 2.02
CA GLN A 89 -17.54 -0.51 2.95
C GLN A 89 -17.09 -0.75 4.40
N ASN A 90 -17.49 0.15 5.29
CA ASN A 90 -17.18 0.14 6.72
C ASN A 90 -18.45 -0.10 7.57
N TRP A 91 -19.06 -1.28 7.41
CA TRP A 91 -20.28 -1.65 8.14
C TRP A 91 -20.01 -2.43 9.43
N GLU A 92 -19.05 -3.35 9.38
CA GLU A 92 -18.76 -4.26 10.50
C GLU A 92 -17.37 -3.99 11.08
N HIS A 93 -16.34 -4.33 10.29
CA HIS A 93 -14.94 -4.34 10.67
C HIS A 93 -14.08 -3.43 9.79
N ASP A 94 -13.13 -2.71 10.39
CA ASP A 94 -12.33 -1.67 9.74
C ASP A 94 -10.86 -2.06 9.51
N PHE A 95 -10.49 -3.32 9.77
CA PHE A 95 -9.10 -3.79 9.77
C PHE A 95 -8.35 -3.53 8.47
N ASN A 96 -9.03 -3.63 7.32
CA ASN A 96 -8.42 -3.46 6.01
C ASN A 96 -8.34 -2.01 5.54
N ILE A 97 -9.06 -1.07 6.17
CA ILE A 97 -9.13 0.31 5.67
C ILE A 97 -7.74 0.95 5.70
N GLY A 98 -6.98 0.76 6.77
CA GLY A 98 -5.61 1.29 6.86
C GLY A 98 -4.65 0.73 5.82
N SER A 99 -4.69 -0.58 5.56
CA SER A 99 -3.81 -1.18 4.54
C SER A 99 -4.22 -0.75 3.12
N ILE A 100 -5.52 -0.60 2.85
CA ILE A 100 -6.04 -0.06 1.59
C ILE A 100 -5.58 1.39 1.39
N VAL A 101 -5.71 2.25 2.40
CA VAL A 101 -5.25 3.64 2.35
C VAL A 101 -3.74 3.71 2.08
N ARG A 102 -2.95 2.89 2.78
CA ARG A 102 -1.50 2.80 2.58
C ARG A 102 -1.13 2.36 1.17
N THR A 103 -1.85 1.37 0.64
CA THR A 103 -1.65 0.87 -0.72
C THR A 103 -2.06 1.93 -1.74
N GLY A 104 -3.19 2.61 -1.53
CA GLY A 104 -3.64 3.72 -2.36
C GLY A 104 -2.59 4.83 -2.46
N ASN A 105 -1.93 5.19 -1.34
CA ASN A 105 -0.81 6.12 -1.36
C ASN A 105 0.35 5.62 -2.22
N ALA A 106 0.70 4.33 -2.13
CA ALA A 106 1.79 3.75 -2.89
C ALA A 106 1.54 3.77 -4.42
N PHE A 107 0.28 3.61 -4.83
CA PHE A 107 -0.15 3.75 -6.23
C PHE A 107 -0.46 5.20 -6.63
N ASN A 108 -0.34 6.17 -5.71
CA ASN A 108 -0.76 7.57 -5.90
C ASN A 108 -2.18 7.71 -6.48
N VAL A 109 -3.14 6.94 -5.93
CA VAL A 109 -4.54 6.96 -6.38
C VAL A 109 -5.17 8.35 -6.22
N ALA A 110 -6.18 8.64 -7.04
CA ALA A 110 -6.91 9.91 -7.02
C ALA A 110 -7.65 10.14 -5.70
N GLY A 111 -8.21 9.07 -5.11
CA GLY A 111 -8.84 9.14 -3.80
C GLY A 111 -9.21 7.78 -3.22
N VAL A 112 -9.41 7.75 -1.91
CA VAL A 112 -9.93 6.60 -1.15
C VAL A 112 -11.26 6.97 -0.52
N HIS A 113 -12.27 6.14 -0.72
CA HIS A 113 -13.65 6.35 -0.29
C HIS A 113 -14.02 5.36 0.81
N ILE A 114 -14.56 5.86 1.90
CA ILE A 114 -15.02 5.05 3.03
C ILE A 114 -16.53 5.22 3.13
N LEU A 115 -17.24 4.12 2.86
CA LEU A 115 -18.70 4.09 2.89
C LEU A 115 -19.16 3.61 4.26
N GLY A 116 -20.14 4.29 4.84
CA GLY A 116 -20.74 3.91 6.12
C GLY A 116 -20.13 4.61 7.32
N ARG A 117 -19.57 3.85 8.27
CA ARG A 117 -19.04 4.45 9.51
C ARG A 117 -17.88 5.40 9.19
N HIS A 118 -17.95 6.62 9.71
CA HIS A 118 -16.88 7.61 9.52
C HIS A 118 -15.58 7.24 10.24
N ARG A 119 -15.69 6.60 11.42
CA ARG A 119 -14.53 6.20 12.21
C ARG A 119 -13.99 4.86 11.73
N TRP A 120 -12.67 4.80 11.58
CA TRP A 120 -11.92 3.60 11.25
C TRP A 120 -10.53 3.62 11.89
N ASN A 121 -9.90 2.45 12.01
CA ASN A 121 -8.59 2.24 12.61
C ASN A 121 -7.46 2.67 11.68
N ARG A 122 -6.91 3.86 11.95
CA ARG A 122 -5.81 4.47 11.15
C ARG A 122 -4.44 3.83 11.35
N ARG A 123 -4.25 2.91 12.31
CA ARG A 123 -2.92 2.34 12.60
C ARG A 123 -2.30 1.66 11.39
N GLY A 124 -3.11 0.95 10.59
CA GLY A 124 -2.63 0.26 9.38
C GLY A 124 -2.19 1.21 8.27
N ALA A 125 -2.63 2.48 8.28
CA ALA A 125 -2.25 3.47 7.28
C ALA A 125 -0.82 3.99 7.47
N LEU A 126 -0.21 3.82 8.65
CA LEU A 126 1.13 4.35 8.96
C LEU A 126 1.28 5.84 8.56
N VAL A 127 0.28 6.66 8.89
CA VAL A 127 0.24 8.12 8.65
C VAL A 127 0.15 8.50 7.15
N THR A 128 0.04 7.52 6.24
CA THR A 128 -0.09 7.81 4.80
C THR A 128 -1.41 8.49 4.44
N ASP A 129 -2.43 8.38 5.30
CA ASP A 129 -3.72 9.06 5.16
C ASP A 129 -3.60 10.59 5.05
N ARG A 130 -2.48 11.17 5.46
CA ARG A 130 -2.21 12.61 5.34
C ARG A 130 -1.79 13.06 3.94
N TYR A 131 -1.37 12.15 3.07
CA TYR A 131 -0.81 12.47 1.74
C TYR A 131 -1.75 12.17 0.57
N LEU A 132 -2.98 11.69 0.87
CA LEU A 132 -4.00 11.39 -0.13
C LEU A 132 -5.38 11.91 0.28
N HIS A 133 -6.29 11.97 -0.69
CA HIS A 133 -7.67 12.38 -0.46
C HIS A 133 -8.50 11.21 0.06
N VAL A 134 -8.92 11.30 1.32
CA VAL A 134 -9.84 10.34 1.94
C VAL A 134 -11.23 10.96 2.03
N HIS A 135 -12.17 10.40 1.28
CA HIS A 135 -13.56 10.83 1.23
C HIS A 135 -14.43 9.91 2.08
N HIS A 136 -15.40 10.50 2.77
CA HIS A 136 -16.41 9.77 3.51
C HIS A 136 -17.77 9.89 2.85
N HIS A 137 -18.50 8.78 2.83
CA HIS A 137 -19.84 8.67 2.29
C HIS A 137 -20.73 8.00 3.33
N PRO A 138 -21.84 8.61 3.79
CA PRO A 138 -22.74 7.96 4.74
C PRO A 138 -23.41 6.70 4.18
N ASP A 139 -23.65 6.64 2.86
CA ASP A 139 -24.36 5.55 2.19
C ASP A 139 -23.87 5.33 0.75
N VAL A 140 -24.41 4.30 0.08
CA VAL A 140 -24.06 3.98 -1.32
C VAL A 140 -24.59 5.04 -2.28
N ALA A 141 -25.72 5.68 -1.97
CA ALA A 141 -26.31 6.70 -2.84
C ALA A 141 -25.41 7.94 -2.95
N SER A 142 -24.85 8.43 -1.84
CA SER A 142 -23.92 9.56 -1.83
C SER A 142 -22.61 9.22 -2.54
N PHE A 143 -22.11 7.99 -2.36
CA PHE A 143 -20.94 7.49 -3.07
C PHE A 143 -21.19 7.42 -4.58
N ALA A 144 -22.32 6.84 -5.01
CA ALA A 144 -22.66 6.73 -6.41
C ALA A 144 -22.88 8.11 -7.06
N GLN A 145 -23.40 9.09 -6.31
CA GLN A 145 -23.46 10.48 -6.77
C GLN A 145 -22.08 11.05 -7.06
N PHE A 146 -21.13 10.90 -6.13
CA PHE A 146 -19.75 11.33 -6.34
C PHE A 146 -19.15 10.68 -7.60
N CYS A 147 -19.28 9.37 -7.77
CA CYS A 147 -18.74 8.68 -8.94
C CYS A 147 -19.36 9.17 -10.25
N ARG A 148 -20.65 9.48 -10.29
CA ARG A 148 -21.29 10.06 -11.48
C ARG A 148 -20.76 11.45 -11.80
N GLU A 149 -20.63 12.32 -10.79
CA GLU A 149 -20.09 13.68 -10.94
C GLU A 149 -18.62 13.67 -11.38
N ALA A 150 -17.84 12.72 -10.87
CA ALA A 150 -16.44 12.51 -11.22
C ALA A 150 -16.24 11.63 -12.48
N GLN A 151 -17.31 11.19 -13.13
CA GLN A 151 -17.28 10.35 -14.34
C GLN A 151 -16.45 9.05 -14.17
N LEU A 152 -16.62 8.38 -13.02
CA LEU A 152 -15.90 7.16 -12.66
C LEU A 152 -16.74 5.91 -12.95
N ASP A 153 -16.16 4.95 -13.64
CA ASP A 153 -16.72 3.61 -13.76
C ASP A 153 -16.57 2.85 -12.43
N VAL A 154 -17.68 2.48 -11.81
CA VAL A 154 -17.69 1.75 -10.53
C VAL A 154 -17.52 0.25 -10.80
N ILE A 155 -16.40 -0.33 -10.36
CA ILE A 155 -16.06 -1.74 -10.59
C ILE A 155 -16.06 -2.49 -9.26
N GLY A 156 -16.97 -3.44 -9.10
CA GLY A 156 -17.03 -4.30 -7.91
C GLY A 156 -16.00 -5.40 -7.97
N VAL A 157 -15.18 -5.55 -6.92
CA VAL A 157 -14.20 -6.63 -6.80
C VAL A 157 -14.68 -7.63 -5.75
N ASP A 158 -15.38 -8.66 -6.20
CA ASP A 158 -15.94 -9.73 -5.35
C ASP A 158 -16.23 -10.99 -6.19
N ASN A 159 -16.24 -12.16 -5.55
CA ASN A 159 -16.52 -13.45 -6.19
C ASN A 159 -18.03 -13.76 -6.19
N LEU A 160 -18.83 -12.79 -6.63
CA LEU A 160 -20.28 -12.91 -6.74
C LEU A 160 -20.68 -13.52 -8.10
N PRO A 161 -21.85 -14.20 -8.19
CA PRO A 161 -22.35 -14.69 -9.47
C PRO A 161 -22.38 -13.59 -10.55
N GLY A 162 -21.82 -13.90 -11.72
CA GLY A 162 -21.71 -12.94 -12.84
C GLY A 162 -20.42 -12.11 -12.87
N SER A 163 -19.53 -12.25 -11.87
CA SER A 163 -18.19 -11.65 -11.92
C SER A 163 -17.33 -12.26 -13.04
N VAL A 164 -16.53 -11.43 -13.70
CA VAL A 164 -15.55 -11.88 -14.69
C VAL A 164 -14.15 -11.98 -14.06
N PRO A 165 -13.33 -13.00 -14.35
CA PRO A 165 -11.98 -13.10 -13.82
C PRO A 165 -11.14 -11.86 -14.15
N LEU A 166 -10.54 -11.25 -13.13
CA LEU A 166 -9.81 -9.99 -13.21
C LEU A 166 -8.68 -10.04 -14.25
N GLU A 167 -7.95 -11.15 -14.29
CA GLU A 167 -6.84 -11.37 -15.22
C GLU A 167 -7.27 -11.44 -16.70
N THR A 168 -8.57 -11.52 -16.98
CA THR A 168 -9.13 -11.58 -18.34
C THR A 168 -9.72 -10.26 -18.82
N VAL A 169 -9.71 -9.22 -17.97
CA VAL A 169 -10.34 -7.94 -18.27
C VAL A 169 -9.36 -6.79 -18.15
N GLU A 170 -9.50 -5.82 -19.05
CA GLU A 170 -8.91 -4.50 -18.88
C GLU A 170 -9.86 -3.64 -18.03
N LEU A 171 -9.32 -3.00 -16.99
CA LEU A 171 -10.08 -2.08 -16.15
C LEU A 171 -10.11 -0.68 -16.79
N PRO A 172 -11.21 0.09 -16.68
CA PRO A 172 -11.26 1.45 -17.22
C PRO A 172 -10.23 2.38 -16.56
N LEU A 173 -9.67 3.30 -17.35
CA LEU A 173 -8.70 4.31 -16.88
C LEU A 173 -9.29 5.15 -15.73
N HIS A 174 -10.50 5.67 -15.92
CA HIS A 174 -11.23 6.45 -14.90
C HIS A 174 -12.22 5.54 -14.18
N SER A 175 -11.76 4.89 -13.10
CA SER A 175 -12.59 3.92 -12.37
C SER A 175 -12.51 4.07 -10.86
N CYS A 176 -13.54 3.59 -10.18
CA CYS A 176 -13.53 3.38 -8.74
C CYS A 176 -13.65 1.88 -8.45
N LEU A 177 -12.59 1.28 -7.89
CA LEU A 177 -12.57 -0.12 -7.49
C LEU A 177 -13.20 -0.25 -6.10
N VAL A 178 -14.34 -0.94 -6.00
CA VAL A 178 -15.11 -1.04 -4.76
C VAL A 178 -14.94 -2.41 -4.09
N PHE A 179 -14.80 -2.39 -2.78
CA PHE A 179 -14.61 -3.55 -1.92
C PHE A 179 -15.67 -3.56 -0.82
N GLY A 180 -16.19 -4.75 -0.53
CA GLY A 180 -17.17 -4.96 0.53
C GLY A 180 -16.57 -4.98 1.93
N SER A 181 -17.43 -5.06 2.94
CA SER A 181 -16.98 -5.33 4.31
C SER A 181 -16.45 -6.76 4.44
N GLU A 182 -15.50 -6.95 5.34
CA GLU A 182 -14.94 -8.27 5.61
C GLU A 182 -16.03 -9.24 6.07
N GLY A 183 -16.05 -10.45 5.51
CA GLY A 183 -17.08 -11.46 5.78
C GLY A 183 -18.31 -11.36 4.87
N SER A 184 -18.97 -10.19 4.82
CA SER A 184 -20.22 -10.01 4.07
C SER A 184 -20.02 -9.79 2.57
N GLY A 185 -18.84 -9.33 2.14
CA GLY A 185 -18.62 -8.93 0.75
C GLY A 185 -19.41 -7.66 0.38
N LEU A 186 -19.63 -7.45 -0.91
CA LEU A 186 -20.41 -6.32 -1.43
C LEU A 186 -21.90 -6.48 -1.11
N THR A 187 -22.52 -5.44 -0.54
CA THR A 187 -23.98 -5.37 -0.41
C THR A 187 -24.67 -5.30 -1.78
N GLU A 188 -25.90 -5.81 -1.89
CA GLU A 188 -26.72 -5.72 -3.12
C GLU A 188 -26.84 -4.29 -3.67
N GLU A 189 -26.99 -3.30 -2.79
CA GLU A 189 -27.07 -1.90 -3.17
C GLU A 189 -25.81 -1.42 -3.90
N LEU A 190 -24.63 -1.77 -3.38
CA LEU A 190 -23.35 -1.44 -3.99
C LEU A 190 -23.11 -2.22 -5.28
N VAL A 191 -23.54 -3.48 -5.35
CA VAL A 191 -23.54 -4.26 -6.60
C VAL A 191 -24.39 -3.56 -7.67
N GLY A 192 -25.58 -3.05 -7.31
CA GLY A 192 -26.44 -2.29 -8.21
C GLY A 192 -25.85 -0.96 -8.70
N ALA A 193 -24.88 -0.40 -7.96
CA ALA A 193 -24.14 0.79 -8.38
C ALA A 193 -22.92 0.47 -9.28
N CYS A 194 -22.50 -0.80 -9.36
CA CYS A 194 -21.37 -1.21 -10.18
C CYS A 194 -21.77 -1.34 -11.65
N SER A 195 -20.93 -0.83 -12.56
CA SER A 195 -21.10 -1.09 -14.00
C SER A 195 -20.70 -2.51 -14.38
N ARG A 196 -19.83 -3.14 -13.58
CA ARG A 196 -19.47 -4.56 -13.70
C ARG A 196 -18.87 -5.12 -12.41
N LEU A 197 -18.86 -6.44 -12.32
CA LEU A 197 -18.19 -7.19 -11.27
C LEU A 197 -17.00 -7.95 -11.84
N VAL A 198 -15.89 -7.95 -11.11
CA VAL A 198 -14.69 -8.73 -11.40
C VAL A 198 -14.30 -9.53 -10.17
N SER A 199 -13.66 -10.69 -10.38
CA SER A 199 -13.18 -11.54 -9.29
C SER A 199 -11.73 -11.94 -9.51
N ILE A 200 -10.97 -12.03 -8.42
CA ILE A 200 -9.61 -12.58 -8.47
C ILE A 200 -9.75 -14.09 -8.40
N THR A 201 -9.25 -14.80 -9.41
CA THR A 201 -9.30 -16.26 -9.44
C THR A 201 -8.56 -16.85 -8.24
N GLN A 202 -9.25 -17.72 -7.51
CA GLN A 202 -8.73 -18.39 -6.31
C GLN A 202 -8.66 -19.91 -6.57
N TYR A 203 -7.53 -20.51 -6.21
CA TYR A 203 -7.28 -21.95 -6.37
C TYR A 203 -7.26 -22.71 -5.02
N GLY A 204 -7.51 -22.00 -3.92
CA GLY A 204 -7.50 -22.53 -2.57
C GLY A 204 -8.85 -23.13 -2.14
N SER A 205 -8.93 -23.52 -0.86
CA SER A 205 -10.12 -24.13 -0.25
C SER A 205 -11.10 -23.12 0.37
N THR A 206 -10.73 -21.84 0.46
CA THR A 206 -11.58 -20.77 1.00
C THR A 206 -12.41 -20.11 -0.09
N ARG A 207 -13.52 -19.49 0.32
CA ARG A 207 -14.44 -18.79 -0.59
C ARG A 207 -14.06 -17.32 -0.82
N SER A 208 -13.13 -16.80 -0.02
CA SER A 208 -12.72 -15.41 -0.03
C SER A 208 -11.23 -15.25 0.27
N MET A 209 -10.73 -14.06 -0.05
CA MET A 209 -9.40 -13.58 0.31
C MET A 209 -9.52 -12.28 1.11
N ASN A 210 -8.44 -11.87 1.77
CA ASN A 210 -8.41 -10.61 2.51
C ASN A 210 -8.70 -9.40 1.60
N ALA A 211 -9.58 -8.49 2.04
CA ALA A 211 -10.00 -7.34 1.24
C ALA A 211 -8.85 -6.36 0.92
N GLY A 212 -7.92 -6.16 1.85
CA GLY A 212 -6.73 -5.34 1.60
C GLY A 212 -5.81 -5.96 0.54
N ALA A 213 -5.63 -7.29 0.57
CA ALA A 213 -4.88 -8.02 -0.44
C ALA A 213 -5.59 -7.98 -1.81
N ALA A 214 -6.91 -8.14 -1.84
CA ALA A 214 -7.70 -8.00 -3.07
C ALA A 214 -7.55 -6.60 -3.67
N ALA A 215 -7.59 -5.56 -2.84
CA ALA A 215 -7.38 -4.19 -3.27
C ALA A 215 -5.99 -3.95 -3.85
N ALA A 216 -4.95 -4.49 -3.24
CA ALA A 216 -3.59 -4.40 -3.78
C ALA A 216 -3.45 -5.09 -5.15
N ILE A 217 -4.03 -6.29 -5.32
CA ILE A 217 -4.03 -7.01 -6.61
C ILE A 217 -4.78 -6.21 -7.67
N ALA A 218 -5.98 -5.70 -7.35
CA ALA A 218 -6.79 -4.94 -8.29
C ALA A 218 -6.12 -3.62 -8.71
N MET A 219 -5.51 -2.89 -7.76
CA MET A 219 -4.71 -1.69 -8.05
C MET A 219 -3.52 -1.99 -8.94
N TYR A 220 -2.79 -3.07 -8.65
CA TYR A 220 -1.65 -3.49 -9.47
C TYR A 220 -2.10 -3.88 -10.89
N HIS A 221 -3.18 -4.63 -11.02
CA HIS A 221 -3.75 -5.02 -12.31
C HIS A 221 -4.19 -3.82 -13.15
N TRP A 222 -4.86 -2.84 -12.53
CA TRP A 222 -5.16 -1.55 -13.18
C TRP A 222 -3.87 -0.86 -13.64
N ALA A 223 -2.85 -0.83 -12.79
CA ALA A 223 -1.57 -0.17 -13.10
C ALA A 223 -0.82 -0.84 -14.26
N LEU A 224 -0.92 -2.17 -14.45
CA LEU A 224 -0.32 -2.84 -15.61
C LEU A 224 -0.81 -2.29 -16.95
N SER A 225 -2.06 -1.83 -17.00
CA SER A 225 -2.66 -1.29 -18.23
C SER A 225 -2.40 0.22 -18.37
N HIS A 226 -2.33 0.96 -17.25
CA HIS A 226 -2.43 2.43 -17.27
C HIS A 226 -1.22 3.18 -16.70
N ALA A 227 -0.41 2.56 -15.85
CA ALA A 227 0.71 3.25 -15.18
C ALA A 227 1.96 3.41 -16.07
N SER A 228 1.90 2.97 -17.33
CA SER A 228 2.99 3.08 -18.30
C SER A 228 3.23 4.53 -18.69
N GLY A 229 4.21 5.17 -18.03
CA GLY A 229 4.69 6.51 -18.38
C GLY A 229 5.39 7.31 -17.28
N GLN A 230 5.39 6.85 -16.02
CA GLN A 230 5.96 7.60 -14.88
C GLN A 230 7.29 7.03 -14.36
N ALA A 231 7.93 6.11 -15.07
CA ALA A 231 9.24 5.57 -14.70
C ALA A 231 10.37 6.54 -15.07
N ALA A 232 10.64 7.53 -14.20
CA ALA A 232 11.97 8.13 -14.06
C ALA A 232 12.07 8.87 -12.72
N GLY A 233 12.50 8.15 -11.67
CA GLY A 233 12.71 8.76 -10.36
C GLY A 233 13.24 7.78 -9.31
N GLY A 234 14.44 7.24 -9.55
CA GLY A 234 15.25 6.65 -8.47
C GLY A 234 15.40 5.14 -8.50
N VAL A 235 16.22 4.63 -9.43
CA VAL A 235 17.28 3.68 -9.07
C VAL A 235 18.49 4.06 -9.90
N SER A 236 19.45 4.78 -9.31
CA SER A 236 20.80 4.84 -9.88
C SER A 236 21.42 3.45 -9.72
N SER A 237 21.52 2.72 -10.81
CA SER A 237 22.28 1.47 -10.85
C SER A 237 23.76 1.78 -10.57
N PRO A 238 24.45 1.09 -9.64
CA PRO A 238 25.86 1.32 -9.43
C PRO A 238 26.62 0.78 -10.64
N ALA A 239 27.27 1.70 -11.36
CA ALA A 239 28.13 1.40 -12.49
C ALA A 239 29.29 0.46 -12.10
N GLY A 240 29.61 -0.45 -13.01
CA GLY A 240 30.98 -0.85 -13.31
C GLY A 240 31.70 -1.75 -12.31
N ARG A 241 31.61 -3.07 -12.52
CA ARG A 241 32.79 -3.92 -12.40
C ARG A 241 33.13 -4.48 -13.77
N THR A 242 34.09 -3.82 -14.41
CA THR A 242 34.89 -4.39 -15.49
C THR A 242 35.51 -5.71 -15.00
N ARG A 243 35.19 -6.81 -15.67
CA ARG A 243 36.03 -8.02 -15.63
C ARG A 243 36.87 -7.99 -16.90
N ASP A 244 38.05 -7.38 -16.78
CA ASP A 244 39.13 -7.62 -17.73
C ASP A 244 39.84 -8.93 -17.34
N GLY A 245 40.03 -9.77 -18.36
CA GLY A 245 41.25 -10.54 -18.59
C GLY A 245 41.48 -11.79 -17.75
N ALA A 246 41.29 -12.95 -18.38
CA ALA A 246 42.41 -13.89 -18.59
C ALA A 246 42.00 -14.95 -19.61
N ASP A 247 42.43 -14.71 -20.85
CA ASP A 247 42.70 -15.75 -21.83
C ASP A 247 43.70 -16.76 -21.24
N THR A 248 43.37 -18.04 -21.32
CA THR A 248 44.38 -19.10 -21.26
C THR A 248 44.26 -19.94 -22.52
N GLN A 249 45.03 -19.56 -23.53
CA GLN A 249 45.48 -20.49 -24.54
C GLN A 249 46.42 -21.50 -23.88
N HIS A 250 46.16 -22.80 -24.05
CA HIS A 250 47.26 -23.75 -24.05
C HIS A 250 47.13 -24.71 -25.24
N SER A 251 48.21 -24.67 -26.00
CA SER A 251 48.59 -25.43 -27.19
C SER A 251 48.32 -26.94 -27.14
N SER A 252 47.98 -27.45 -28.32
CA SER A 252 48.14 -28.81 -28.84
C SER A 252 49.40 -29.57 -28.39
N LEU A 253 49.26 -30.89 -28.22
CA LEU A 253 50.11 -31.98 -28.76
C LEU A 253 49.70 -33.33 -28.14
N GLY A 254 49.43 -34.35 -28.97
CA GLY A 254 49.28 -35.76 -28.55
C GLY A 254 47.94 -36.38 -28.89
#